data_AF-A0A1Q9YAE8-F1
#
_entry.id   AF-A0A1Q9YAE8-F1
#
_cell.length_a   1.000
_cell.length_b   1.000
_cell.length_c   1.000
_cell.angle_alpha   90.00
_cell.angle_beta   90.00
_cell.angle_gamma   90.00
#
_symmetry.space_group_name_H-M   'P 1'
#
loop_
_entity.id
_entity.type
_entity.pdbx_description
1 polymer ?
#
loop_
_entity_poly.entity_id
_entity_poly.type
_entity_poly.pdbx_seq_one_letter_code
_entity_poly.pdbx_strand_id
1 'polypeptide(L)'
;MEKNIREELERFYHQYIQTLEDQDIEGMNELWMNDPQTRAVSIYGVSDGFDEIKQNIETHLQGDIKEINMISNEMEVINASDDHALVYLTYTVILVYKNQKQAHEQNIIETQYLKRDASGKWKIEYQHQSIPNIGVMQSDSLNQSKIIDEMLELINGNQSRPRSLKERRHLLEHKLGQLTSEEITPKLIELQNQLIALQKQHTALTALAFIMSEDQKISVWTGDASRLTVDCLISFMKSSQSYDPWLSKSAGLGLQKENLNHLHLNHSKTWVSGNYNLPVKGVIEVSFDLIYGLYTDKKQEAFRSALHEAIDKANARGYKSIAIMPGWKDVLNIPSAKGSEQLVSEVMSRLEDPESTLNKAVLVSSRGEQARALQSAIDDFE
;
A
#
# COMPACT_ATOMS: atom_id res chain seq x y z
N MET A 1 5.98 -27.37 11.93
CA MET A 1 4.69 -27.56 12.63
C MET A 1 3.78 -26.38 12.33
N GLU A 2 4.19 -25.15 12.65
CA GLU A 2 3.48 -23.90 12.35
C GLU A 2 3.06 -23.73 10.88
N LYS A 3 3.92 -24.10 9.92
CA LYS A 3 3.60 -23.99 8.48
C LYS A 3 2.38 -24.81 8.06
N ASN A 4 2.15 -25.99 8.67
CA ASN A 4 1.04 -26.86 8.30
C ASN A 4 -0.30 -26.34 8.87
N ILE A 5 -0.29 -25.83 10.10
CA ILE A 5 -1.48 -25.26 10.72
C ILE A 5 -1.97 -24.03 9.93
N ARG A 6 -1.06 -23.17 9.50
CA ARG A 6 -1.43 -22.00 8.68
C ARG A 6 -2.10 -22.39 7.37
N GLU A 7 -1.57 -23.37 6.64
CA GLU A 7 -2.17 -23.86 5.39
C GLU A 7 -3.53 -24.54 5.61
N GLU A 8 -3.75 -25.17 6.76
CA GLU A 8 -5.05 -25.70 7.16
C GLU A 8 -6.06 -24.58 7.48
N LEU A 9 -5.63 -23.55 8.20
CA LEU A 9 -6.45 -22.38 8.50
C LEU A 9 -6.82 -21.63 7.22
N GLU A 10 -5.87 -21.40 6.30
CA GLU A 10 -6.14 -20.76 5.01
C GLU A 10 -7.20 -21.52 4.19
N ARG A 11 -7.18 -22.86 4.23
CA ARG A 11 -8.23 -23.69 3.61
C ARG A 11 -9.58 -23.56 4.32
N PHE A 12 -9.58 -23.56 5.65
CA PHE A 12 -10.78 -23.33 6.45
C PHE A 12 -11.42 -21.98 6.11
N TYR A 13 -10.63 -20.91 6.03
CA TYR A 13 -11.13 -19.57 5.70
C TYR A 13 -11.61 -19.45 4.27
N HIS A 14 -10.93 -20.11 3.33
CA HIS A 14 -11.44 -20.17 1.97
C HIS A 14 -12.84 -20.81 1.93
N GLN A 15 -13.05 -21.90 2.67
CA GLN A 15 -14.37 -22.53 2.80
C GLN A 15 -15.38 -21.60 3.48
N TYR A 16 -15.01 -20.92 4.57
CA TYR A 16 -15.87 -19.98 5.28
C TYR A 16 -16.33 -18.80 4.41
N ILE A 17 -15.43 -18.22 3.62
CA ILE A 17 -15.79 -17.12 2.71
C ILE A 17 -16.71 -17.63 1.60
N GLN A 18 -16.43 -18.82 1.06
CA GLN A 18 -17.27 -19.41 0.02
C GLN A 18 -18.70 -19.66 0.51
N THR A 19 -18.88 -20.16 1.75
CA THR A 19 -20.21 -20.38 2.32
C THR A 19 -20.99 -19.08 2.53
N LEU A 20 -20.31 -17.96 2.82
CA LEU A 20 -20.95 -16.63 2.86
C LEU A 20 -21.43 -16.18 1.48
N GLU A 21 -20.58 -16.28 0.45
CA GLU A 21 -20.91 -15.84 -0.91
C GLU A 21 -22.02 -16.68 -1.54
N ASP A 22 -21.94 -18.00 -1.40
CA ASP A 22 -22.95 -18.93 -1.92
C ASP A 22 -24.23 -18.95 -1.08
N GLN A 23 -24.24 -18.25 0.06
CA GLN A 23 -25.30 -18.31 1.06
C GLN A 23 -25.62 -19.76 1.47
N ASP A 24 -24.57 -20.59 1.54
CA ASP A 24 -24.64 -22.02 1.88
C ASP A 24 -24.77 -22.21 3.39
N ILE A 25 -26.01 -22.33 3.84
CA ILE A 25 -26.37 -22.51 5.25
C ILE A 25 -25.83 -23.83 5.81
N GLU A 26 -25.90 -24.92 5.04
CA GLU A 26 -25.45 -26.23 5.53
C GLU A 26 -23.93 -26.21 5.72
N GLY A 27 -23.20 -25.72 4.72
CA GLY A 27 -21.76 -25.52 4.82
C GLY A 27 -21.37 -24.56 5.95
N MET A 28 -22.11 -23.47 6.14
CA MET A 28 -21.84 -22.53 7.24
C MET A 28 -22.03 -23.21 8.61
N ASN A 29 -23.13 -23.92 8.80
CA ASN A 29 -23.41 -24.65 10.04
C ASN A 29 -22.34 -25.70 10.35
N GLU A 30 -21.77 -26.34 9.31
CA GLU A 30 -20.65 -27.27 9.48
C GLU A 30 -19.36 -26.60 9.98
N LEU A 31 -19.21 -25.29 9.91
CA LEU A 31 -17.98 -24.61 10.37
C LEU A 31 -18.01 -24.27 11.85
N TRP A 32 -19.16 -24.34 12.52
CA TRP A 32 -19.30 -24.00 13.94
C TRP A 32 -19.12 -25.20 14.86
N MET A 33 -18.64 -24.93 16.08
CA MET A 33 -18.63 -25.90 17.17
C MET A 33 -20.07 -26.17 17.61
N ASN A 34 -20.45 -27.45 17.62
CA ASN A 34 -21.70 -27.90 18.20
C ASN A 34 -21.56 -28.04 19.73
N ASP A 35 -21.36 -26.91 20.40
CA ASP A 35 -21.15 -26.81 21.84
C ASP A 35 -22.03 -25.69 22.44
N PRO A 36 -22.62 -25.88 23.63
CA PRO A 36 -23.36 -24.82 24.33
C PRO A 36 -22.52 -23.59 24.70
N GLN A 37 -21.19 -23.71 24.74
CA GLN A 37 -20.27 -22.61 25.01
C GLN A 37 -19.89 -21.82 23.76
N THR A 38 -20.27 -22.30 22.57
CA THR A 38 -20.03 -21.58 21.32
C THR A 38 -20.75 -20.24 21.36
N ARG A 39 -20.09 -19.14 20.96
CA ARG A 39 -20.68 -17.81 21.02
C ARG A 39 -20.42 -16.98 19.77
N ALA A 40 -21.42 -16.24 19.33
CA ALA A 40 -21.28 -15.23 18.29
C ALA A 40 -21.70 -13.86 18.82
N VAL A 41 -20.88 -12.84 18.58
CA VAL A 41 -21.21 -11.44 18.81
C VAL A 41 -21.21 -10.76 17.45
N SER A 42 -22.33 -10.16 17.06
CA SER A 42 -22.48 -9.45 15.80
C SER A 42 -23.20 -8.12 16.00
N ILE A 43 -23.33 -7.37 14.92
CA ILE A 43 -24.15 -6.15 14.90
C ILE A 43 -25.64 -6.39 15.12
N TYR A 44 -26.10 -7.64 14.99
CA TYR A 44 -27.49 -8.02 15.23
C TYR A 44 -27.73 -8.48 16.67
N GLY A 45 -26.68 -8.68 17.47
CA GLY A 45 -26.77 -9.09 18.86
C GLY A 45 -25.74 -10.16 19.25
N VAL A 46 -25.95 -10.74 20.42
CA VAL A 46 -25.16 -11.85 20.96
C VAL A 46 -25.97 -13.13 20.85
N SER A 47 -25.33 -14.22 20.46
CA SER A 47 -25.92 -15.55 20.34
C SER A 47 -25.10 -16.57 21.11
N ASP A 48 -25.75 -17.33 21.97
CA ASP A 48 -25.13 -18.30 22.86
C ASP A 48 -25.56 -19.73 22.51
N GLY A 49 -24.57 -20.57 22.21
CA GLY A 49 -24.75 -21.95 21.77
C GLY A 49 -25.03 -22.10 20.27
N PHE A 50 -24.74 -23.29 19.75
CA PHE A 50 -24.86 -23.61 18.33
C PHE A 50 -26.26 -23.40 17.76
N ASP A 51 -27.32 -23.76 18.50
CA ASP A 51 -28.70 -23.66 18.02
C ASP A 51 -29.13 -22.20 17.76
N GLU A 52 -28.77 -21.28 18.65
CA GLU A 52 -29.10 -19.85 18.50
C GLU A 52 -28.29 -19.23 17.33
N ILE A 53 -27.01 -19.59 17.22
CA ILE A 53 -26.15 -19.15 16.13
C ILE A 53 -26.71 -19.61 14.79
N LYS A 54 -27.08 -20.89 14.67
CA LYS A 54 -27.70 -21.46 13.47
C LYS A 54 -28.97 -20.71 13.08
N GLN A 55 -29.87 -20.48 14.05
CA GLN A 55 -31.11 -19.76 13.80
C GLN A 55 -30.85 -18.34 13.27
N ASN A 56 -29.86 -17.64 13.82
CA ASN A 56 -29.51 -16.28 13.39
C ASN A 56 -28.84 -16.26 12.01
N ILE A 57 -27.98 -17.23 11.70
CA ILE A 57 -27.39 -17.40 10.37
C ILE A 57 -28.49 -17.61 9.33
N GLU A 58 -29.41 -18.54 9.57
CA GLU A 58 -30.57 -18.79 8.70
C GLU A 58 -31.42 -17.53 8.53
N THR A 59 -31.73 -16.84 9.64
CA THR A 59 -32.56 -15.63 9.62
C THR A 59 -31.93 -14.51 8.80
N HIS A 60 -30.63 -14.23 8.96
CA HIS A 60 -30.00 -13.10 8.27
C HIS A 60 -29.59 -13.42 6.84
N LEU A 61 -28.92 -14.57 6.61
CA LEU A 61 -28.44 -14.94 5.28
C LEU A 61 -29.59 -15.29 4.33
N GLN A 62 -30.64 -15.97 4.79
CA GLN A 62 -31.79 -16.29 3.94
C GLN A 62 -32.98 -15.35 4.12
N GLY A 63 -33.16 -14.70 5.26
CA GLY A 63 -34.30 -13.82 5.48
C GLY A 63 -34.11 -12.44 4.85
N ASP A 64 -33.02 -11.76 5.18
CA ASP A 64 -32.84 -10.34 4.86
C ASP A 64 -32.05 -10.12 3.56
N ILE A 65 -31.10 -11.00 3.27
CA ILE A 65 -30.12 -10.80 2.22
C ILE A 65 -30.51 -11.58 0.95
N LYS A 66 -30.54 -10.85 -0.18
CA LYS A 66 -30.78 -11.40 -1.53
C LYS A 66 -29.50 -11.90 -2.18
N GLU A 67 -28.40 -11.18 -1.98
CA GLU A 67 -27.13 -11.42 -2.64
C GLU A 67 -25.99 -10.87 -1.77
N ILE A 68 -24.89 -11.62 -1.69
CA ILE A 68 -23.64 -11.25 -1.03
C ILE A 68 -22.53 -11.33 -2.06
N ASN A 69 -21.82 -10.22 -2.29
CA ASN A 69 -20.64 -10.22 -3.15
C ASN A 69 -19.41 -9.80 -2.35
N MET A 70 -18.42 -10.69 -2.18
CA MET A 70 -17.18 -10.35 -1.49
C MET A 70 -16.28 -9.48 -2.38
N ILE A 71 -15.95 -8.27 -1.94
CA ILE A 71 -15.05 -7.35 -2.65
C ILE A 71 -13.58 -7.61 -2.26
N SER A 72 -13.35 -7.86 -0.98
CA SER A 72 -12.01 -8.14 -0.44
C SER A 72 -12.13 -8.92 0.86
N ASN A 73 -11.14 -9.75 1.14
CA ASN A 73 -10.93 -10.38 2.44
C ASN A 73 -9.43 -10.47 2.71
N GLU A 74 -9.05 -10.29 3.97
CA GLU A 74 -7.71 -10.45 4.50
C GLU A 74 -7.80 -11.24 5.80
N MET A 75 -6.87 -12.17 5.98
CA MET A 75 -6.78 -13.05 7.14
C MET A 75 -5.41 -12.91 7.78
N GLU A 76 -5.40 -12.65 9.09
CA GLU A 76 -4.22 -12.64 9.94
C GLU A 76 -4.39 -13.68 11.06
N VAL A 77 -3.48 -14.65 11.11
CA VAL A 77 -3.42 -15.60 12.23
C VAL A 77 -2.64 -14.94 13.36
N ILE A 78 -3.32 -14.52 14.42
CA ILE A 78 -2.72 -13.86 15.58
C ILE A 78 -1.93 -14.87 16.41
N ASN A 79 -2.54 -16.02 16.67
CA ASN A 79 -1.93 -17.11 17.42
C ASN A 79 -2.52 -18.45 16.97
N ALA A 80 -1.72 -19.51 16.94
CA ALA A 80 -2.18 -20.85 16.63
C ALA A 80 -1.35 -21.91 17.34
N SER A 81 -2.02 -22.93 17.86
CA SER A 81 -1.47 -24.16 18.41
C SER A 81 -2.02 -25.37 17.64
N ASP A 82 -1.73 -26.57 18.12
CA ASP A 82 -2.27 -27.80 17.55
C ASP A 82 -3.81 -27.92 17.70
N ASP A 83 -4.40 -27.30 18.73
CA ASP A 83 -5.80 -27.49 19.11
C ASP A 83 -6.67 -26.22 19.08
N HIS A 84 -6.06 -25.02 19.04
CA HIS A 84 -6.77 -23.75 18.98
C HIS A 84 -6.07 -22.73 18.07
N ALA A 85 -6.83 -21.77 17.55
CA ALA A 85 -6.28 -20.63 16.82
C ALA A 85 -7.11 -19.37 17.06
N LEU A 86 -6.44 -18.22 17.12
CA LEU A 86 -7.06 -16.90 17.11
C LEU A 86 -6.75 -16.23 15.78
N VAL A 87 -7.80 -15.86 15.06
CA VAL A 87 -7.69 -15.32 13.72
C VAL A 87 -8.48 -14.04 13.61
N TYR A 88 -7.90 -13.09 12.90
CA TYR A 88 -8.47 -11.80 12.60
C TYR A 88 -8.74 -11.72 11.10
N LEU A 89 -9.96 -11.32 10.77
CA LEU A 89 -10.46 -11.18 9.42
C LEU A 89 -10.87 -9.73 9.19
N THR A 90 -10.53 -9.21 8.03
CA THR A 90 -11.11 -7.97 7.52
C THR A 90 -11.64 -8.23 6.13
N TYR A 91 -12.93 -8.00 5.93
CA TYR A 91 -13.55 -8.24 4.63
C TYR A 91 -14.60 -7.19 4.29
N THR A 92 -14.80 -6.99 3.00
CA THR A 92 -15.74 -6.01 2.45
C THR A 92 -16.73 -6.75 1.57
N VAL A 93 -18.02 -6.60 1.83
CA VAL A 93 -19.10 -7.23 1.07
C VAL A 93 -20.02 -6.19 0.46
N ILE A 94 -20.58 -6.47 -0.71
CA ILE A 94 -21.77 -5.78 -1.20
C ILE A 94 -22.97 -6.66 -0.89
N LEU A 95 -23.85 -6.16 -0.02
CA LEU A 95 -25.10 -6.80 0.37
C LEU A 95 -26.25 -6.20 -0.44
N VAL A 96 -27.05 -7.03 -1.09
CA VAL A 96 -28.34 -6.61 -1.64
C VAL A 96 -29.42 -7.14 -0.72
N TYR A 97 -30.13 -6.27 -0.01
CA TYR A 97 -31.24 -6.72 0.86
C TYR A 97 -32.51 -6.95 0.05
N LYS A 98 -33.30 -7.98 0.42
CA LYS A 98 -34.55 -8.32 -0.29
C LYS A 98 -35.57 -7.19 -0.31
N ASN A 99 -35.59 -6.38 0.76
CA ASN A 99 -36.54 -5.29 0.95
C ASN A 99 -36.01 -3.93 0.48
N GLN A 100 -34.80 -3.86 -0.08
CA GLN A 100 -34.18 -2.61 -0.51
C GLN A 100 -33.80 -2.69 -2.00
N LYS A 101 -33.94 -1.56 -2.71
CA LYS A 101 -33.58 -1.47 -4.14
C LYS A 101 -32.11 -1.19 -4.38
N GLN A 102 -31.34 -0.89 -3.33
CA GLN A 102 -29.96 -0.46 -3.40
C GLN A 102 -29.05 -1.52 -2.79
N ALA A 103 -27.85 -1.64 -3.35
CA ALA A 103 -26.79 -2.48 -2.83
C ALA A 103 -26.02 -1.69 -1.76
N HIS A 104 -25.63 -2.36 -0.69
CA HIS A 104 -24.98 -1.79 0.48
C HIS A 104 -23.60 -2.41 0.66
N GLU A 105 -22.56 -1.60 0.54
CA GLU A 105 -21.21 -2.07 0.83
C GLU A 105 -20.97 -2.10 2.35
N GLN A 106 -20.41 -3.15 2.89
CA GLN A 106 -20.16 -3.27 4.32
C GLN A 106 -18.75 -3.78 4.56
N ASN A 107 -17.95 -2.97 5.26
CA ASN A 107 -16.68 -3.41 5.82
C ASN A 107 -16.97 -4.12 7.14
N ILE A 108 -16.45 -5.33 7.27
CA ILE A 108 -16.62 -6.18 8.45
C ILE A 108 -15.23 -6.54 8.95
N ILE A 109 -15.03 -6.29 10.23
CA ILE A 109 -13.90 -6.79 10.99
C ILE A 109 -14.43 -7.92 11.84
N GLU A 110 -13.79 -9.07 11.77
CA GLU A 110 -14.20 -10.25 12.50
C GLU A 110 -13.02 -10.92 13.20
N THR A 111 -13.20 -11.22 14.48
CA THR A 111 -12.25 -12.00 15.26
C THR A 111 -12.87 -13.37 15.53
N GLN A 112 -12.19 -14.43 15.12
CA GLN A 112 -12.60 -15.81 15.36
C GLN A 112 -11.62 -16.52 16.29
N TYR A 113 -12.15 -17.22 17.29
CA TYR A 113 -11.44 -18.25 18.02
C TYR A 113 -11.89 -19.62 17.48
N LEU A 114 -10.93 -20.34 16.90
CA LEU A 114 -11.10 -21.65 16.34
C LEU A 114 -10.58 -22.72 17.29
N LYS A 115 -11.21 -23.88 17.25
CA LYS A 115 -10.81 -25.07 17.98
C LYS A 115 -10.94 -26.29 17.10
N ARG A 116 -10.10 -27.31 17.31
CA ARG A 116 -10.30 -28.60 16.66
C ARG A 116 -11.40 -29.38 17.38
N ASP A 117 -12.34 -29.91 16.59
CA ASP A 117 -13.32 -30.87 17.10
C ASP A 117 -12.70 -32.26 17.36
N ALA A 118 -13.51 -33.19 17.88
CA ALA A 118 -13.07 -34.55 18.16
C ALA A 118 -12.60 -35.34 16.90
N SER A 119 -12.92 -34.86 15.70
CA SER A 119 -12.47 -35.43 14.43
C SER A 119 -11.19 -34.78 13.90
N GLY A 120 -10.66 -33.77 14.60
CA GLY A 120 -9.47 -33.01 14.22
C GLY A 120 -9.72 -31.89 13.21
N LYS A 121 -10.98 -31.53 12.92
CA LYS A 121 -11.32 -30.44 12.01
C LYS A 121 -11.44 -29.11 12.76
N TRP A 122 -10.96 -28.03 12.15
CA TRP A 122 -11.14 -26.67 12.68
C TRP A 122 -12.62 -26.28 12.66
N LYS A 123 -13.07 -25.65 13.76
CA LYS A 123 -14.42 -25.14 13.96
C LYS A 123 -14.39 -23.82 14.72
N ILE A 124 -15.38 -22.97 14.49
CA ILE A 124 -15.57 -21.70 15.20
C ILE A 124 -16.20 -22.00 16.55
N GLU A 125 -15.48 -21.71 17.63
CA GLU A 125 -16.00 -21.74 18.99
C GLU A 125 -16.44 -20.33 19.43
N TYR A 126 -15.75 -19.28 18.98
CA TYR A 126 -16.18 -17.91 19.23
C TYR A 126 -15.98 -17.01 18.01
N GLN A 127 -16.93 -16.12 17.76
CA GLN A 127 -16.86 -15.09 16.72
C GLN A 127 -17.26 -13.73 17.27
N HIS A 128 -16.55 -12.67 16.88
CA HIS A 128 -16.92 -11.29 17.15
C HIS A 128 -16.80 -10.44 15.89
N GLN A 129 -17.93 -9.95 15.38
CA GLN A 129 -18.03 -9.07 14.23
C GLN A 129 -18.25 -7.62 14.64
N SER A 130 -17.60 -6.70 13.95
CA SER A 130 -17.79 -5.26 14.07
C SER A 130 -17.81 -4.59 12.69
N ILE A 131 -18.58 -3.51 12.56
CA ILE A 131 -18.67 -2.71 11.34
C ILE A 131 -18.06 -1.34 11.62
N PRO A 132 -16.95 -0.96 10.97
CA PRO A 132 -16.44 0.41 11.02
C PRO A 132 -17.48 1.40 10.45
N ASN A 133 -17.65 2.56 11.08
CA ASN A 133 -18.67 3.58 10.79
C ASN A 133 -19.08 3.72 9.29
N ILE A 134 -20.38 3.49 9.04
CA ILE A 134 -21.04 3.15 7.75
C ILE A 134 -21.11 4.31 6.72
N GLY A 135 -21.02 5.58 7.13
CA GLY A 135 -21.40 6.70 6.24
C GLY A 135 -20.35 7.16 5.22
N VAL A 136 -19.05 6.97 5.48
CA VAL A 136 -17.97 7.63 4.71
C VAL A 136 -17.24 6.65 3.80
N MET A 137 -17.06 5.39 4.21
CA MET A 137 -16.32 4.41 3.40
C MET A 137 -17.11 3.87 2.20
N GLN A 138 -18.45 3.76 2.31
CA GLN A 138 -19.30 3.22 1.21
C GLN A 138 -19.30 4.11 -0.04
N SER A 139 -19.29 5.45 0.12
CA SER A 139 -19.22 6.36 -1.01
C SER A 139 -17.87 6.28 -1.71
N ASP A 140 -16.80 6.14 -0.94
CA ASP A 140 -15.43 6.21 -1.45
C ASP A 140 -15.11 4.98 -2.30
N SER A 141 -15.44 3.77 -1.85
CA SER A 141 -15.24 2.54 -2.64
C SER A 141 -16.07 2.52 -3.92
N LEU A 142 -17.33 2.94 -3.87
CA LEU A 142 -18.20 3.03 -5.05
C LEU A 142 -17.65 4.06 -6.05
N ASN A 143 -17.18 5.21 -5.57
CA ASN A 143 -16.56 6.23 -6.40
C ASN A 143 -15.25 5.73 -7.02
N GLN A 144 -14.40 5.04 -6.24
CA GLN A 144 -13.19 4.40 -6.75
C GLN A 144 -13.53 3.38 -7.85
N SER A 145 -14.53 2.53 -7.65
CA SER A 145 -14.96 1.56 -8.66
C SER A 145 -15.38 2.23 -9.97
N LYS A 146 -16.20 3.29 -9.90
CA LYS A 146 -16.65 4.03 -11.09
C LYS A 146 -15.48 4.65 -11.86
N ILE A 147 -14.56 5.29 -11.14
CA ILE A 147 -13.38 5.91 -11.75
C ILE A 147 -12.49 4.85 -12.40
N ILE A 148 -12.25 3.72 -11.71
CA ILE A 148 -11.46 2.61 -12.25
C ILE A 148 -12.11 2.03 -13.51
N ASP A 149 -13.43 1.84 -13.51
CA ASP A 149 -14.18 1.35 -14.66
C ASP A 149 -14.09 2.30 -15.86
N GLU A 150 -14.21 3.62 -15.64
CA GLU A 150 -14.08 4.63 -16.68
C GLU A 150 -12.65 4.67 -17.25
N MET A 151 -11.63 4.62 -16.38
CA MET A 151 -10.23 4.57 -16.82
C MET A 151 -9.92 3.31 -17.64
N LEU A 152 -10.40 2.14 -17.21
CA LEU A 152 -10.22 0.89 -17.94
C LEU A 152 -10.92 0.94 -19.31
N GLU A 153 -12.09 1.58 -19.40
CA GLU A 153 -12.80 1.79 -20.66
C GLU A 153 -12.01 2.67 -21.63
N LEU A 154 -11.42 3.76 -21.13
CA LEU A 154 -10.59 4.66 -21.93
C LEU A 154 -9.31 3.97 -22.45
N ILE A 155 -8.74 3.04 -21.69
CA ILE A 155 -7.50 2.34 -22.08
C ILE A 155 -7.77 1.16 -23.02
N ASN A 156 -8.82 0.39 -22.74
CA ASN A 156 -9.00 -0.97 -23.29
C ASN A 156 -10.35 -1.19 -23.99
N GLY A 157 -11.24 -0.20 -24.01
CA GLY A 157 -12.60 -0.35 -24.53
C GLY A 157 -13.46 -1.37 -23.76
N ASN A 158 -14.36 -2.06 -24.46
CA ASN A 158 -15.37 -2.96 -23.87
C ASN A 158 -14.89 -4.42 -23.67
N GLN A 159 -13.65 -4.62 -23.23
CA GLN A 159 -13.17 -5.96 -22.88
C GLN A 159 -13.76 -6.47 -21.56
N SER A 160 -13.77 -7.80 -21.37
CA SER A 160 -14.24 -8.42 -20.12
C SER A 160 -13.43 -7.91 -18.92
N ARG A 161 -14.13 -7.34 -17.94
CA ARG A 161 -13.53 -6.77 -16.72
C ARG A 161 -13.58 -7.79 -15.58
N PRO A 162 -12.54 -7.89 -14.74
CA PRO A 162 -12.62 -8.65 -13.50
C PRO A 162 -13.78 -8.17 -12.62
N ARG A 163 -14.37 -9.08 -11.83
CA ARG A 163 -15.54 -8.73 -11.00
C ARG A 163 -15.15 -7.95 -9.75
N SER A 164 -14.00 -8.29 -9.14
CA SER A 164 -13.58 -7.62 -7.90
C SER A 164 -12.94 -6.24 -8.17
N LEU A 165 -13.11 -5.31 -7.22
CA LEU A 165 -12.42 -4.01 -7.26
C LEU A 165 -10.89 -4.19 -7.20
N LYS A 166 -10.41 -5.16 -6.41
CA LYS A 166 -8.98 -5.46 -6.27
C LYS A 166 -8.35 -5.90 -7.58
N GLU A 167 -8.98 -6.82 -8.31
CA GLU A 167 -8.49 -7.27 -9.61
C GLU A 167 -8.58 -6.16 -10.65
N ARG A 168 -9.66 -5.37 -10.66
CA ARG A 168 -9.76 -4.19 -11.55
C ARG A 168 -8.69 -3.15 -11.26
N ARG A 169 -8.39 -2.90 -9.99
CA ARG A 169 -7.28 -2.02 -9.58
C ARG A 169 -5.94 -2.58 -10.04
N HIS A 170 -5.70 -3.88 -9.86
CA HIS A 170 -4.46 -4.50 -10.32
C HIS A 170 -4.30 -4.47 -11.84
N LEU A 171 -5.39 -4.75 -12.57
CA LEU A 171 -5.44 -4.63 -14.03
C LEU A 171 -5.15 -3.18 -14.46
N LEU A 172 -5.79 -2.20 -13.80
CA LEU A 172 -5.56 -0.79 -14.07
C LEU A 172 -4.08 -0.43 -13.82
N GLU A 173 -3.52 -0.76 -12.67
CA GLU A 173 -2.11 -0.50 -12.34
C GLU A 173 -1.16 -1.08 -13.38
N HIS A 174 -1.38 -2.34 -13.78
CA HIS A 174 -0.60 -2.99 -14.84
C HIS A 174 -0.74 -2.26 -16.18
N LYS A 175 -1.95 -1.84 -16.56
CA LYS A 175 -2.23 -1.15 -17.82
C LYS A 175 -1.64 0.26 -17.86
N LEU A 176 -1.77 1.02 -16.79
CA LEU A 176 -1.17 2.35 -16.67
C LEU A 176 0.34 2.31 -16.82
N GLY A 177 0.99 1.26 -16.31
CA GLY A 177 2.43 1.07 -16.45
C GLY A 177 2.91 0.80 -17.88
N GLN A 178 2.01 0.45 -18.80
CA GLN A 178 2.34 0.13 -20.19
C GLN A 178 2.09 1.28 -21.16
N LEU A 179 1.47 2.38 -20.70
CA LEU A 179 1.10 3.50 -21.56
C LEU A 179 2.34 4.25 -22.09
N THR A 180 2.31 4.61 -23.37
CA THR A 180 3.23 5.59 -23.97
C THR A 180 2.81 7.02 -23.60
N SER A 181 3.67 8.01 -23.89
CA SER A 181 3.35 9.41 -23.59
C SER A 181 2.11 9.91 -24.35
N GLU A 182 1.92 9.43 -25.57
CA GLU A 182 0.80 9.77 -26.45
C GLU A 182 -0.52 9.18 -25.96
N GLU A 183 -0.48 8.00 -25.34
CA GLU A 183 -1.66 7.31 -24.80
C GLU A 183 -2.15 7.93 -23.48
N ILE A 184 -1.29 8.68 -22.77
CA ILE A 184 -1.67 9.39 -21.56
C ILE A 184 -2.45 10.67 -21.90
N THR A 185 -3.78 10.57 -21.91
CA THR A 185 -4.68 11.69 -22.23
C THR A 185 -4.97 12.59 -21.01
N PRO A 186 -5.38 13.86 -21.22
CA PRO A 186 -5.80 14.76 -20.12
C PRO A 186 -6.92 14.17 -19.26
N LYS A 187 -7.86 13.45 -19.86
CA LYS A 187 -8.97 12.80 -19.15
C LYS A 187 -8.50 11.65 -18.25
N LEU A 188 -7.54 10.84 -18.70
CA LEU A 188 -6.93 9.80 -17.87
C LEU A 188 -6.18 10.40 -16.67
N ILE A 189 -5.46 11.51 -16.87
CA ILE A 189 -4.79 12.24 -15.78
C ILE A 189 -5.82 12.74 -14.76
N GLU A 190 -6.91 13.37 -15.24
CA GLU A 190 -7.98 13.89 -14.37
C GLU A 190 -8.60 12.78 -13.50
N LEU A 191 -8.98 11.66 -14.11
CA LEU A 191 -9.59 10.52 -13.41
C LEU A 191 -8.63 9.91 -12.40
N GLN A 192 -7.36 9.74 -12.75
CA GLN A 192 -6.40 9.20 -11.80
C GLN A 192 -6.14 10.15 -10.64
N ASN A 193 -6.10 11.46 -10.86
CA ASN A 193 -5.99 12.43 -9.78
C ASN A 193 -7.17 12.33 -8.80
N GLN A 194 -8.40 12.16 -9.32
CA GLN A 194 -9.58 11.91 -8.48
C GLN A 194 -9.44 10.60 -7.69
N LEU A 195 -8.96 9.53 -8.33
CA LEU A 195 -8.73 8.23 -7.67
C LEU A 195 -7.69 8.34 -6.55
N ILE A 196 -6.57 9.00 -6.80
CA ILE A 196 -5.50 9.23 -5.82
C ILE A 196 -6.02 10.09 -4.66
N ALA A 197 -6.79 11.13 -4.95
CA ALA A 197 -7.38 11.99 -3.92
C ALA A 197 -8.32 11.20 -2.98
N LEU A 198 -9.18 10.34 -3.53
CA LEU A 198 -10.05 9.46 -2.73
C LEU A 198 -9.23 8.49 -1.86
N GLN A 199 -8.17 7.90 -2.42
CA GLN A 199 -7.29 6.99 -1.68
C GLN A 199 -6.53 7.70 -0.55
N LYS A 200 -6.18 8.98 -0.74
CA LYS A 200 -5.45 9.78 0.23
C LYS A 200 -6.35 10.53 1.23
N GLN A 201 -7.68 10.56 1.04
CA GLN A 201 -8.60 11.37 1.82
C GLN A 201 -8.52 11.14 3.34
N HIS A 202 -8.25 9.89 3.76
CA HIS A 202 -8.13 9.49 5.18
C HIS A 202 -6.68 9.25 5.61
N THR A 203 -5.71 9.57 4.76
CA THR A 203 -4.29 9.35 5.03
C THR A 203 -3.66 10.62 5.59
N ALA A 204 -3.26 10.58 6.87
CA ALA A 204 -2.59 11.70 7.51
C ALA A 204 -1.23 11.99 6.85
N LEU A 205 -0.96 13.25 6.53
CA LEU A 205 0.36 13.70 6.10
C LEU A 205 1.36 13.64 7.26
N THR A 206 2.63 13.45 6.94
CA THR A 206 3.72 13.41 7.91
C THR A 206 4.60 14.64 7.72
N ALA A 207 4.63 15.51 8.73
CA ALA A 207 5.50 16.68 8.77
C ALA A 207 6.87 16.34 9.36
N LEU A 208 7.89 17.09 8.93
CA LEU A 208 9.27 16.97 9.44
C LEU A 208 9.35 17.06 10.96
N ALA A 209 8.53 17.91 11.58
CA ALA A 209 8.48 18.07 13.02
C ALA A 209 8.06 16.80 13.79
N PHE A 210 7.44 15.82 13.12
CA PHE A 210 7.13 14.51 13.70
C PHE A 210 8.24 13.47 13.51
N ILE A 211 9.25 13.78 12.69
CA ILE A 211 10.33 12.87 12.33
C ILE A 211 11.61 13.24 13.07
N MET A 212 11.88 14.54 13.22
CA MET A 212 13.14 15.07 13.73
C MET A 212 12.91 16.31 14.59
N SER A 213 13.80 16.51 15.57
CA SER A 213 13.81 17.70 16.41
C SER A 213 14.32 18.95 15.65
N GLU A 214 14.18 20.13 16.25
CA GLU A 214 14.60 21.40 15.62
C GLU A 214 16.11 21.49 15.39
N ASP A 215 16.92 20.87 16.25
CA ASP A 215 18.38 20.83 16.17
C ASP A 215 18.91 19.72 15.24
N GLN A 216 18.14 18.65 15.04
CA GLN A 216 18.57 17.50 14.23
C GLN A 216 18.56 17.80 12.72
N LYS A 217 19.71 17.76 12.05
CA LYS A 217 19.82 18.07 10.60
C LYS A 217 19.38 16.91 9.70
N ILE A 218 19.59 15.68 10.13
CA ILE A 218 19.32 14.48 9.34
C ILE A 218 18.60 13.43 10.17
N SER A 219 17.66 12.70 9.59
CA SER A 219 17.00 11.57 10.25
C SER A 219 16.64 10.48 9.26
N VAL A 220 16.57 9.24 9.74
CA VAL A 220 15.93 8.15 9.01
C VAL A 220 14.43 8.18 9.29
N TRP A 221 13.63 7.93 8.25
CA TRP A 221 12.21 7.69 8.41
C TRP A 221 11.77 6.45 7.65
N THR A 222 10.97 5.61 8.33
CA THR A 222 10.40 4.41 7.73
C THR A 222 8.91 4.64 7.49
N GLY A 223 8.51 4.69 6.23
CA GLY A 223 7.12 4.96 5.87
C GLY A 223 6.93 5.23 4.39
N ASP A 224 5.69 5.58 4.02
CA ASP A 224 5.33 5.94 2.65
C ASP A 224 5.71 7.40 2.33
N ALA A 225 6.76 7.59 1.53
CA ALA A 225 7.24 8.91 1.10
C ALA A 225 6.16 9.78 0.43
N SER A 226 5.07 9.19 -0.08
CA SER A 226 3.94 9.94 -0.67
C SER A 226 3.19 10.80 0.35
N ARG A 227 3.47 10.63 1.65
CA ARG A 227 2.85 11.35 2.77
C ARG A 227 3.76 12.44 3.36
N LEU A 228 5.03 12.48 2.97
CA LEU A 228 6.02 13.39 3.54
C LEU A 228 5.83 14.82 3.05
N THR A 229 5.65 15.75 3.99
CA THR A 229 5.66 17.18 3.71
C THR A 229 7.08 17.73 3.87
N VAL A 230 7.81 17.73 2.75
CA VAL A 230 9.15 18.29 2.59
C VAL A 230 9.16 19.19 1.36
N ASP A 231 10.19 20.02 1.19
CA ASP A 231 10.27 20.85 -0.01
C ASP A 231 10.50 20.00 -1.26
N CYS A 232 11.37 18.99 -1.18
CA CYS A 232 11.77 18.21 -2.33
C CYS A 232 11.91 16.72 -2.04
N LEU A 233 11.40 15.88 -2.94
CA LEU A 233 11.67 14.44 -2.95
C LEU A 233 12.74 14.14 -4.01
N ILE A 234 13.80 13.44 -3.64
CA ILE A 234 14.83 12.93 -4.55
C ILE A 234 14.63 11.42 -4.72
N SER A 235 14.30 10.99 -5.93
CA SER A 235 14.16 9.56 -6.27
C SER A 235 15.24 9.10 -7.25
N PHE A 236 15.77 7.91 -7.01
CA PHE A 236 16.68 7.23 -7.92
C PHE A 236 15.92 6.15 -8.69
N MET A 237 16.11 6.12 -10.01
CA MET A 237 15.53 5.09 -10.90
C MET A 237 16.61 4.47 -11.78
N LYS A 238 16.33 3.29 -12.34
CA LYS A 238 17.25 2.64 -13.28
C LYS A 238 17.21 3.36 -14.61
N SER A 239 18.36 3.52 -15.26
CA SER A 239 18.40 4.04 -16.64
C SER A 239 17.70 3.15 -17.67
N SER A 240 17.48 1.87 -17.34
CA SER A 240 16.68 0.95 -18.15
C SER A 240 15.17 1.18 -18.01
N GLN A 241 14.74 2.04 -17.09
CA GLN A 241 13.34 2.38 -16.86
C GLN A 241 13.07 3.79 -17.38
N SER A 242 11.86 3.99 -17.90
CA SER A 242 11.46 5.31 -18.39
C SER A 242 10.83 6.21 -17.31
N TYR A 243 10.55 5.65 -16.13
CA TYR A 243 10.02 6.31 -14.95
C TYR A 243 10.13 5.37 -13.74
N ASP A 244 10.02 5.90 -12.52
CA ASP A 244 9.88 5.11 -11.29
C ASP A 244 8.41 4.70 -11.07
N PRO A 245 8.08 3.39 -11.06
CA PRO A 245 6.70 2.94 -10.89
C PRO A 245 6.05 3.34 -9.56
N TRP A 246 6.81 3.39 -8.47
CA TRP A 246 6.28 3.83 -7.18
C TRP A 246 5.95 5.32 -7.22
N LEU A 247 6.85 6.11 -7.79
CA LEU A 247 6.70 7.56 -7.89
C LEU A 247 5.51 7.91 -8.80
N SER A 248 5.40 7.29 -9.97
CA SER A 248 4.27 7.44 -10.89
C SER A 248 2.94 7.02 -10.26
N LYS A 249 2.93 5.95 -9.45
CA LYS A 249 1.72 5.52 -8.72
C LYS A 249 1.28 6.57 -7.68
N SER A 250 2.22 7.17 -6.97
CA SER A 250 1.98 8.12 -5.88
C SER A 250 1.68 9.55 -6.36
N ALA A 251 2.31 9.97 -7.45
CA ALA A 251 2.20 11.31 -8.03
C ALA A 251 1.16 11.38 -9.16
N GLY A 252 0.92 10.28 -9.88
CA GLY A 252 -0.02 10.18 -10.98
C GLY A 252 0.62 10.26 -12.38
N LEU A 253 -0.21 10.04 -13.40
CA LEU A 253 0.11 9.91 -14.82
C LEU A 253 0.66 11.21 -15.41
N GLY A 254 0.34 12.35 -14.79
CA GLY A 254 0.94 13.62 -15.16
C GLY A 254 2.47 13.55 -15.06
N LEU A 255 2.98 13.01 -13.95
CA LEU A 255 4.41 12.82 -13.74
C LEU A 255 4.98 11.77 -14.71
N GLN A 256 4.30 10.63 -14.85
CA GLN A 256 4.71 9.59 -15.80
C GLN A 256 4.85 10.15 -17.22
N LYS A 257 3.91 10.98 -17.67
CA LYS A 257 3.95 11.61 -18.98
C LYS A 257 5.11 12.61 -19.10
N GLU A 258 5.34 13.43 -18.08
CA GLU A 258 6.50 14.35 -18.05
C GLU A 258 7.82 13.57 -18.20
N ASN A 259 7.97 12.47 -17.48
CA ASN A 259 9.18 11.64 -17.52
C ASN A 259 9.38 10.92 -18.84
N LEU A 260 8.30 10.36 -19.41
CA LEU A 260 8.35 9.79 -20.74
C LEU A 260 8.79 10.84 -21.76
N ASN A 261 8.25 12.06 -21.72
CA ASN A 261 8.67 13.14 -22.62
C ASN A 261 10.11 13.59 -22.39
N HIS A 262 10.55 13.69 -21.13
CA HIS A 262 11.91 14.08 -20.80
C HIS A 262 12.91 13.11 -21.42
N LEU A 263 12.72 11.79 -21.26
CA LEU A 263 13.65 10.82 -21.83
C LEU A 263 13.65 10.75 -23.36
N HIS A 264 12.53 11.09 -24.00
CA HIS A 264 12.48 11.19 -25.46
C HIS A 264 13.21 12.44 -26.00
N LEU A 265 13.26 13.54 -25.22
CA LEU A 265 13.74 14.83 -25.68
C LEU A 265 15.10 15.26 -25.09
N ASN A 266 15.45 14.75 -23.91
CA ASN A 266 16.59 15.17 -23.10
C ASN A 266 17.32 13.96 -22.52
N HIS A 267 18.63 13.87 -22.76
CA HIS A 267 19.49 12.81 -22.22
C HIS A 267 20.10 13.16 -20.84
N SER A 268 19.53 14.13 -20.12
CA SER A 268 20.02 14.46 -18.78
C SER A 268 19.63 13.36 -17.79
N LYS A 269 20.62 12.86 -17.04
CA LYS A 269 20.44 11.82 -16.02
C LYS A 269 19.80 12.34 -14.75
N THR A 270 19.72 13.66 -14.56
CA THR A 270 19.11 14.26 -13.38
C THR A 270 18.23 15.43 -13.79
N TRP A 271 16.94 15.37 -13.52
CA TRP A 271 15.99 16.44 -13.87
C TRP A 271 15.03 16.71 -12.73
N VAL A 272 14.26 17.76 -12.89
CA VAL A 272 13.27 18.17 -11.89
C VAL A 272 11.93 18.19 -12.56
N SER A 273 10.99 17.53 -11.92
CA SER A 273 9.63 17.33 -12.39
C SER A 273 8.62 18.00 -11.46
N GLY A 274 7.36 18.04 -11.92
CA GLY A 274 6.24 18.50 -11.10
C GLY A 274 6.01 17.63 -9.86
N ASN A 275 5.34 18.20 -8.86
CA ASN A 275 4.94 17.48 -7.64
C ASN A 275 3.62 16.70 -7.79
N TYR A 276 2.72 17.16 -8.67
CA TYR A 276 1.42 16.52 -8.95
C TYR A 276 0.64 16.20 -7.66
N ASN A 277 0.32 14.92 -7.39
CA ASN A 277 -0.43 14.50 -6.20
C ASN A 277 0.45 14.26 -4.96
N LEU A 278 1.75 14.63 -5.00
CA LEU A 278 2.65 14.52 -3.86
C LEU A 278 2.61 15.80 -3.00
N PRO A 279 2.69 15.68 -1.66
CA PRO A 279 2.66 16.80 -0.73
C PRO A 279 4.03 17.49 -0.59
N VAL A 280 4.76 17.65 -1.71
CA VAL A 280 6.07 18.30 -1.79
C VAL A 280 6.00 19.50 -2.74
N LYS A 281 7.02 20.38 -2.74
CA LYS A 281 7.09 21.50 -3.69
C LYS A 281 7.63 21.07 -5.05
N GLY A 282 8.48 20.05 -5.10
CA GLY A 282 8.95 19.45 -6.35
C GLY A 282 9.63 18.10 -6.16
N VAL A 283 9.94 17.46 -7.29
CA VAL A 283 10.56 16.14 -7.33
C VAL A 283 11.81 16.22 -8.19
N ILE A 284 12.91 15.65 -7.71
CA ILE A 284 14.15 15.50 -8.47
C ILE A 284 14.36 14.02 -8.73
N GLU A 285 14.53 13.70 -10.00
CA GLU A 285 14.66 12.31 -10.45
C GLU A 285 16.06 12.09 -11.01
N VAL A 286 16.64 10.96 -10.61
CA VAL A 286 18.00 10.56 -10.94
C VAL A 286 17.97 9.22 -11.65
N SER A 287 18.22 9.24 -12.95
CA SER A 287 18.43 8.05 -13.78
C SER A 287 19.85 7.52 -13.59
N PHE A 288 19.96 6.36 -12.96
CA PHE A 288 21.24 5.74 -12.63
C PHE A 288 21.49 4.47 -13.45
N ASP A 289 22.68 4.38 -14.06
CA ASP A 289 23.07 3.18 -14.80
C ASP A 289 23.37 2.02 -13.85
N LEU A 290 22.78 0.86 -14.11
CA LEU A 290 23.03 -0.32 -13.31
C LEU A 290 24.45 -0.83 -13.58
N ILE A 291 25.32 -0.78 -12.57
CA ILE A 291 26.69 -1.28 -12.69
C ILE A 291 26.77 -2.63 -11.97
N TYR A 292 26.97 -3.71 -12.72
CA TYR A 292 27.14 -5.07 -12.19
C TYR A 292 28.51 -5.25 -11.49
N GLY A 293 28.64 -6.26 -10.62
CA GLY A 293 29.91 -6.60 -9.94
C GLY A 293 30.15 -5.85 -8.60
N LEU A 294 31.39 -5.89 -8.11
CA LEU A 294 31.80 -5.33 -6.81
C LEU A 294 31.55 -3.81 -6.69
N TYR A 295 31.41 -3.31 -5.47
CA TYR A 295 31.33 -1.88 -5.20
C TYR A 295 32.72 -1.24 -5.31
N THR A 296 33.01 -0.62 -6.46
CA THR A 296 34.31 -0.03 -6.79
C THR A 296 34.30 1.49 -6.63
N ASP A 297 35.48 2.12 -6.58
CA ASP A 297 35.64 3.58 -6.50
C ASP A 297 34.89 4.31 -7.64
N LYS A 298 34.85 3.70 -8.83
CA LYS A 298 34.08 4.24 -9.96
C LYS A 298 32.57 4.28 -9.67
N LYS A 299 32.03 3.29 -8.96
CA LYS A 299 30.60 3.28 -8.58
C LYS A 299 30.32 4.31 -7.48
N GLN A 300 31.23 4.41 -6.52
CA GLN A 300 31.15 5.42 -5.46
C GLN A 300 31.13 6.83 -6.08
N GLU A 301 32.04 7.11 -7.02
CA GLU A 301 32.11 8.42 -7.66
C GLU A 301 30.88 8.71 -8.54
N ALA A 302 30.37 7.71 -9.28
CA ALA A 302 29.15 7.87 -10.07
C ALA A 302 27.94 8.20 -9.16
N PHE A 303 27.80 7.51 -8.03
CA PHE A 303 26.74 7.80 -7.06
C PHE A 303 26.90 9.18 -6.43
N ARG A 304 28.12 9.54 -6.00
CA ARG A 304 28.44 10.87 -5.47
C ARG A 304 28.05 11.97 -6.45
N SER A 305 28.51 11.87 -7.70
CA SER A 305 28.25 12.87 -8.73
C SER A 305 26.75 13.05 -8.99
N ALA A 306 26.00 11.93 -9.06
CA ALA A 306 24.55 11.98 -9.26
C ALA A 306 23.81 12.60 -8.06
N LEU A 307 24.21 12.24 -6.83
CA LEU A 307 23.65 12.82 -5.61
C LEU A 307 23.94 14.32 -5.51
N HIS A 308 25.16 14.74 -5.80
CA HIS A 308 25.56 16.15 -5.81
C HIS A 308 24.76 16.95 -6.83
N GLU A 309 24.62 16.43 -8.06
CA GLU A 309 23.82 17.09 -9.08
C GLU A 309 22.35 17.26 -8.64
N ALA A 310 21.78 16.24 -7.99
CA ALA A 310 20.43 16.30 -7.45
C ALA A 310 20.29 17.36 -6.33
N ILE A 311 21.25 17.39 -5.39
CA ILE A 311 21.28 18.39 -4.30
C ILE A 311 21.47 19.80 -4.86
N ASP A 312 22.34 19.99 -5.86
CA ASP A 312 22.55 21.29 -6.49
C ASP A 312 21.27 21.81 -7.18
N LYS A 313 20.50 20.92 -7.82
CA LYS A 313 19.18 21.28 -8.37
C LYS A 313 18.14 21.62 -7.31
N ALA A 314 18.24 21.03 -6.12
CA ALA A 314 17.40 21.41 -4.97
C ALA A 314 17.79 22.80 -4.44
N ASN A 315 19.09 23.04 -4.28
CA ASN A 315 19.64 24.34 -3.86
C ASN A 315 19.29 25.46 -4.83
N ALA A 316 19.40 25.21 -6.14
CA ALA A 316 19.04 26.18 -7.18
C ALA A 316 17.56 26.60 -7.13
N ARG A 317 16.69 25.81 -6.51
CA ARG A 317 15.27 26.15 -6.27
C ARG A 317 15.00 26.75 -4.90
N GLY A 318 16.04 26.94 -4.09
CA GLY A 318 15.92 27.45 -2.73
C GLY A 318 15.22 26.51 -1.76
N TYR A 319 15.18 25.21 -2.07
CA TYR A 319 14.58 24.23 -1.16
C TYR A 319 15.38 24.17 0.15
N LYS A 320 14.66 24.03 1.26
CA LYS A 320 15.21 23.98 2.62
C LYS A 320 15.27 22.56 3.17
N SER A 321 14.37 21.69 2.70
CA SER A 321 14.30 20.30 3.13
C SER A 321 14.21 19.31 1.98
N ILE A 322 14.92 18.19 2.11
CA ILE A 322 14.86 17.09 1.13
C ILE A 322 14.48 15.77 1.80
N ALA A 323 13.71 14.95 1.09
CA ALA A 323 13.58 13.53 1.37
C ALA A 323 14.31 12.75 0.28
N ILE A 324 15.16 11.80 0.65
CA ILE A 324 15.93 10.98 -0.29
C ILE A 324 15.44 9.54 -0.23
N MET A 325 15.10 8.97 -1.37
CA MET A 325 14.79 7.55 -1.55
C MET A 325 15.93 6.86 -2.28
N PRO A 326 16.89 6.24 -1.57
CA PRO A 326 18.15 5.88 -2.19
C PRO A 326 18.14 4.60 -3.03
N GLY A 327 17.13 3.73 -2.91
CA GLY A 327 16.97 2.59 -3.82
C GLY A 327 18.15 1.60 -3.89
N TRP A 328 18.90 1.37 -2.79
CA TRP A 328 20.19 0.66 -2.79
C TRP A 328 20.24 -0.65 -3.56
N LYS A 329 19.41 -1.61 -3.17
CA LYS A 329 19.41 -2.97 -3.74
C LYS A 329 18.69 -3.02 -5.07
N ASP A 330 17.57 -2.31 -5.15
CA ASP A 330 16.62 -2.48 -6.24
C ASP A 330 16.99 -1.61 -7.45
N VAL A 331 17.66 -0.47 -7.25
CA VAL A 331 18.03 0.50 -8.29
C VAL A 331 19.54 0.56 -8.48
N LEU A 332 20.29 0.75 -7.41
CA LEU A 332 21.73 1.07 -7.48
C LEU A 332 22.64 -0.16 -7.48
N ASN A 333 22.15 -1.31 -7.02
CA ASN A 333 22.93 -2.52 -6.77
C ASN A 333 24.18 -2.27 -5.90
N ILE A 334 24.00 -1.45 -4.85
CA ILE A 334 25.04 -1.08 -3.88
C ILE A 334 24.77 -1.80 -2.54
N PRO A 335 25.78 -2.35 -1.85
CA PRO A 335 25.61 -2.88 -0.50
C PRO A 335 25.06 -1.80 0.45
N SER A 336 23.95 -2.07 1.13
CA SER A 336 23.22 -1.08 1.93
C SER A 336 24.10 -0.32 2.93
N ALA A 337 25.03 -1.00 3.61
CA ALA A 337 25.96 -0.36 4.55
C ALA A 337 26.85 0.68 3.85
N LYS A 338 27.52 0.31 2.76
CA LYS A 338 28.41 1.21 2.01
C LYS A 338 27.68 2.34 1.31
N GLY A 339 26.49 2.09 0.77
CA GLY A 339 25.65 3.15 0.22
C GLY A 339 25.19 4.13 1.29
N SER A 340 24.84 3.62 2.48
CA SER A 340 24.37 4.46 3.60
C SER A 340 25.48 5.32 4.19
N GLU A 341 26.67 4.76 4.43
CA GLU A 341 27.87 5.51 4.85
C GLU A 341 28.13 6.70 3.92
N GLN A 342 28.15 6.44 2.62
CA GLN A 342 28.40 7.48 1.63
C GLN A 342 27.25 8.50 1.56
N LEU A 343 25.99 8.07 1.54
CA LEU A 343 24.85 8.97 1.49
C LEU A 343 24.84 9.94 2.68
N VAL A 344 25.01 9.42 3.89
CA VAL A 344 25.02 10.24 5.11
C VAL A 344 26.16 11.23 5.05
N SER A 345 27.37 10.79 4.72
CA SER A 345 28.55 11.67 4.63
C SER A 345 28.35 12.82 3.64
N GLU A 346 27.88 12.51 2.42
CA GLU A 346 27.70 13.51 1.38
C GLU A 346 26.53 14.48 1.69
N VAL A 347 25.44 13.97 2.27
CA VAL A 347 24.29 14.80 2.66
C VAL A 347 24.64 15.70 3.84
N MET A 348 25.30 15.16 4.88
CA MET A 348 25.71 15.95 6.04
C MET A 348 26.68 17.06 5.65
N SER A 349 27.68 16.76 4.82
CA SER A 349 28.58 17.77 4.25
C SER A 349 27.81 18.91 3.57
N ARG A 350 26.77 18.58 2.80
CA ARG A 350 25.89 19.57 2.15
C ARG A 350 24.93 20.31 3.08
N LEU A 351 24.59 19.76 4.24
CA LEU A 351 23.77 20.44 5.27
C LEU A 351 24.63 21.32 6.21
N GLU A 352 25.95 21.18 6.16
CA GLU A 352 26.92 21.99 6.90
C GLU A 352 27.53 23.11 6.06
N ASP A 353 27.47 22.99 4.73
CA ASP A 353 27.92 24.02 3.79
C ASP A 353 27.11 25.32 3.94
N PRO A 354 27.74 26.46 4.29
CA PRO A 354 27.08 27.76 4.44
C PRO A 354 26.39 28.28 3.17
N GLU A 355 26.84 27.83 1.99
CA GLU A 355 26.25 28.23 0.70
C GLU A 355 25.04 27.36 0.31
N SER A 356 24.81 26.26 1.04
CA SER A 356 23.67 25.38 0.83
C SER A 356 22.38 26.01 1.35
N THR A 357 21.29 25.90 0.57
CA THR A 357 19.98 26.33 1.07
C THR A 357 19.34 25.28 1.95
N LEU A 358 19.79 24.03 1.88
CA LEU A 358 19.28 22.90 2.64
C LEU A 358 19.72 22.95 4.10
N ASN A 359 18.79 22.68 5.01
CA ASN A 359 19.07 22.58 6.45
C ASN A 359 18.49 21.33 7.11
N LYS A 360 17.63 20.58 6.41
CA LYS A 360 17.04 19.32 6.89
C LYS A 360 17.03 18.26 5.79
N ALA A 361 17.39 17.02 6.14
CA ALA A 361 17.24 15.87 5.24
C ALA A 361 16.59 14.68 5.93
N VAL A 362 15.64 14.02 5.25
CA VAL A 362 15.06 12.74 5.67
C VAL A 362 15.52 11.65 4.72
N LEU A 363 16.15 10.62 5.26
CA LEU A 363 16.53 9.43 4.51
C LEU A 363 15.38 8.41 4.62
N VAL A 364 14.67 8.18 3.52
CA VAL A 364 13.46 7.36 3.52
C VAL A 364 13.78 5.91 3.19
N SER A 365 13.24 4.99 3.98
CA SER A 365 13.33 3.56 3.73
C SER A 365 11.97 2.88 3.90
N SER A 366 11.68 1.89 3.06
CA SER A 366 10.54 0.97 3.25
C SER A 366 10.96 -0.39 3.83
N ARG A 367 12.27 -0.61 4.03
CA ARG A 367 12.84 -1.87 4.50
C ARG A 367 13.62 -1.69 5.80
N GLY A 368 13.36 -2.55 6.78
CA GLY A 368 14.01 -2.48 8.10
C GLY A 368 15.54 -2.58 8.04
N GLU A 369 16.10 -3.42 7.18
CA GLU A 369 17.56 -3.56 7.02
C GLU A 369 18.22 -2.27 6.50
N GLN A 370 17.61 -1.65 5.49
CA GLN A 370 18.10 -0.38 4.93
C GLN A 370 17.95 0.77 5.92
N ALA A 371 16.85 0.81 6.67
CA ALA A 371 16.65 1.82 7.71
C ALA A 371 17.72 1.71 8.80
N ARG A 372 18.07 0.49 9.24
CA ARG A 372 19.14 0.25 10.22
C ARG A 372 20.51 0.66 9.68
N ALA A 373 20.81 0.35 8.41
CA ALA A 373 22.08 0.74 7.79
C ALA A 373 22.21 2.27 7.69
N LEU A 374 21.13 2.98 7.37
CA LEU A 374 21.09 4.44 7.36
C LEU A 374 21.26 5.01 8.78
N GLN A 375 20.59 4.43 9.78
CA GLN A 375 20.68 4.90 11.16
C GLN A 375 22.09 4.70 11.71
N SER A 376 22.68 3.51 11.52
CA SER A 376 24.06 3.23 11.92
C SER A 376 25.05 4.21 11.27
N ALA A 377 24.85 4.57 10.00
CA ALA A 377 25.71 5.53 9.32
C ALA A 377 25.56 6.97 9.85
N ILE A 378 24.40 7.35 10.39
CA ILE A 378 24.21 8.63 11.09
C ILE A 378 24.91 8.56 12.45
N ASP A 379 24.68 7.49 13.21
CA ASP A 379 25.27 7.30 14.55
C ASP A 379 26.81 7.24 14.50
N ASP A 380 27.40 6.75 13.41
CA ASP A 380 28.85 6.70 13.19
C ASP A 380 29.45 8.05 12.70
N PHE A 381 28.60 8.98 12.23
CA PHE A 381 29.02 10.30 11.76
C PHE A 381 29.02 11.35 12.89
N GLU A 382 28.06 11.24 13.82
CA GLU A 382 27.97 12.06 15.05
C GLU A 382 29.03 11.67 16.08
#